data_AF-A0A0S7Y7K2-F1
#
_entry.id   AF-A0A0S7Y7K2-F1
#
_cell.length_a   1.000
_cell.length_b   1.000
_cell.length_c   1.000
_cell.angle_alpha   90.00
_cell.angle_beta   90.00
_cell.angle_gamma   90.00
#
_symmetry.space_group_name_H-M   'P 1'
#
loop_
_entity.id
_entity.type
_entity.pdbx_description
1 polymer ?
#
loop_
_entity_poly.entity_id
_entity_poly.type
_entity_poly.pdbx_seq_one_letter_code
_entity_poly.pdbx_strand_id
1 'polypeptide(L)' 'MKRNKIPYNPLYDRVEHGNLIYRSIGCWPCTKPVSKKTLEERGGRALDKEELMEDLRALGYM' A
#
# COMPACT_ATOMS: atom_id res chain seq x y z
N MET A 1 4.11 15.17 6.70
CA MET A 1 3.95 15.78 5.36
C MET A 1 3.26 17.15 5.41
N LYS A 2 2.01 17.25 5.92
CA LYS A 2 1.24 18.51 5.94
C LYS A 2 1.95 19.70 6.63
N ARG A 3 2.68 19.46 7.73
CA ARG A 3 3.43 20.52 8.45
C ARG A 3 4.56 21.15 7.63
N ASN A 4 5.26 20.37 6.81
CA ASN A 4 6.43 20.82 6.04
C ASN A 4 6.10 21.06 4.56
N LYS A 5 4.80 21.04 4.18
CA LYS A 5 4.32 21.19 2.79
C LYS A 5 5.01 20.26 1.78
N ILE A 6 5.40 19.07 2.23
CA ILE A 6 6.01 18.06 1.35
C ILE A 6 4.90 17.51 0.45
N PRO A 7 5.05 17.53 -0.88
CA PRO A 7 4.07 16.94 -1.78
C PRO A 7 4.04 15.43 -1.58
N TYR A 8 2.84 14.86 -1.56
CA TYR A 8 2.62 13.43 -1.40
C TYR A 8 1.45 12.98 -2.27
N ASN A 9 1.32 11.67 -2.44
CA ASN A 9 0.30 11.11 -3.32
C ASN A 9 -1.12 11.38 -2.76
N PRO A 10 -2.04 11.97 -3.54
CA PRO A 10 -3.42 12.25 -3.11
C PRO A 10 -4.21 11.01 -2.66
N LEU A 11 -3.84 9.82 -3.13
CA LEU A 11 -4.50 8.56 -2.74
C LEU A 11 -4.43 8.29 -1.24
N TYR A 12 -3.43 8.82 -0.53
CA TYR A 12 -3.34 8.69 0.93
C TYR A 12 -4.48 9.38 1.69
N ASP A 13 -5.10 10.42 1.11
CA ASP A 13 -6.26 11.09 1.71
C ASP A 13 -7.60 10.56 1.17
N ARG A 14 -7.58 9.68 0.15
CA ARG A 14 -8.81 9.14 -0.43
C ARG A 14 -9.47 8.15 0.55
N VAL A 15 -10.77 8.34 0.78
CA VAL A 15 -11.61 7.41 1.54
C VAL A 15 -12.57 6.72 0.59
N GLU A 16 -12.50 5.39 0.52
CA GLU A 16 -13.43 4.55 -0.24
C GLU A 16 -14.40 3.84 0.72
N HIS A 17 -15.66 3.66 0.30
CA HIS A 17 -16.70 2.98 1.07
C HIS A 17 -16.82 3.47 2.55
N GLY A 18 -16.61 4.77 2.78
CA GLY A 18 -16.77 5.45 4.07
C GLY A 18 -15.68 5.17 5.12
N ASN A 19 -14.87 4.10 5.00
CA ASN A 19 -13.89 3.72 6.03
C ASN A 19 -12.61 3.04 5.49
N LEU A 20 -12.46 2.88 4.18
CA LEU A 20 -11.27 2.29 3.56
C LEU A 20 -10.33 3.39 3.09
N ILE A 21 -9.04 3.25 3.37
CA ILE A 21 -7.98 4.20 3.00
C ILE A 21 -6.81 3.47 2.35
N TYR A 22 -6.06 4.16 1.49
CA TYR A 22 -4.81 3.64 0.96
C TYR A 22 -3.66 3.94 1.92
N ARG A 23 -3.25 2.94 2.70
CA ARG A 23 -2.11 3.05 3.62
C ARG A 23 -0.77 2.78 2.95
N SER A 24 -0.76 1.91 1.94
CA SER A 24 0.38 1.63 1.08
C SER A 24 -0.08 1.68 -0.38
N ILE A 25 0.77 2.25 -1.25
CA ILE A 25 0.47 2.52 -2.65
C ILE A 25 1.51 1.84 -3.55
N GLY A 26 1.06 1.28 -4.66
CA GLY A 26 1.91 0.64 -5.66
C GLY A 26 1.11 0.49 -6.95
N CYS A 27 1.35 -0.58 -7.71
CA CYS A 27 0.64 -0.79 -8.95
C CYS A 27 -0.87 -0.97 -8.68
N TRP A 28 -1.68 -0.37 -9.55
CA TRP A 28 -3.14 -0.41 -9.49
C TRP A 28 -3.74 -1.82 -9.30
N PRO A 29 -3.29 -2.90 -10.00
CA PRO A 29 -3.92 -4.21 -9.85
C PRO A 29 -3.58 -4.92 -8.53
N CYS A 30 -2.56 -4.46 -7.79
CA CYS A 30 -2.02 -5.13 -6.62
C CYS A 30 -2.16 -4.31 -5.33
N THR A 31 -2.93 -3.22 -5.38
CA THR A 31 -3.15 -2.32 -4.25
C THR A 31 -4.64 -2.18 -3.99
N LYS A 32 -5.07 -2.52 -2.79
CA LYS A 32 -6.45 -2.38 -2.32
C LYS A 32 -6.48 -1.48 -1.08
N PRO A 33 -7.55 -0.69 -0.90
CA PRO A 33 -7.69 0.14 0.29
C PRO A 33 -8.00 -0.74 1.51
N VAL A 34 -7.46 -0.37 2.66
CA VAL A 34 -7.60 -1.11 3.93
C VAL A 34 -8.44 -0.32 4.92
N SER A 35 -8.99 -1.01 5.92
CA SER A 35 -9.72 -0.32 6.98
C SER A 35 -8.81 0.68 7.70
N LYS A 36 -9.36 1.82 8.12
CA LYS A 36 -8.61 2.81 8.92
C LYS A 36 -8.05 2.23 10.24
N LYS A 37 -8.62 1.13 10.72
CA LYS A 37 -8.19 0.41 11.94
C LYS A 37 -7.03 -0.55 11.70
N THR A 38 -6.76 -0.93 10.45
CA THR A 38 -5.67 -1.85 10.10
C THR A 38 -4.34 -1.16 10.34
N LEU A 39 -3.54 -1.64 11.31
CA LEU A 39 -2.27 -1.04 11.70
C LEU A 39 -1.13 -1.38 10.73
N GLU A 40 -1.21 -2.52 10.07
CA GLU A 40 -0.20 -3.00 9.13
C GLU A 40 -0.19 -2.14 7.85
N GLU A 41 0.97 -1.59 7.52
CA GLU A 41 1.10 -0.73 6.34
C GLU A 41 0.86 -1.50 5.02
N ARG A 42 1.27 -2.77 4.96
CA ARG A 42 1.18 -3.60 3.75
C ARG A 42 -0.07 -4.47 3.65
N GLY A 43 -1.04 -4.34 4.57
CA GLY A 43 -2.25 -5.16 4.59
C GLY A 43 -3.16 -4.98 3.34
N GLY A 44 -2.92 -3.94 2.54
CA GLY A 44 -3.64 -3.69 1.27
C GLY A 44 -2.93 -4.23 0.03
N ARG A 45 -1.78 -4.89 0.20
CA ARG A 45 -1.03 -5.50 -0.90
C ARG A 45 -1.57 -6.88 -1.22
N ALA A 46 -1.43 -7.28 -2.47
CA ALA A 46 -1.53 -8.68 -2.87
C ALA A 46 -0.39 -9.48 -2.19
N LEU A 47 -0.69 -10.13 -1.06
CA LEU A 47 0.29 -10.85 -0.23
C LEU A 47 0.93 -12.03 -0.99
N ASP A 48 0.12 -12.72 -1.80
CA ASP A 48 0.53 -13.80 -2.72
C ASP A 48 1.66 -13.37 -3.66
N LYS A 49 1.62 -12.13 -4.14
CA LYS A 49 2.67 -11.58 -5.00
C LYS A 49 3.86 -11.08 -4.20
N GLU A 50 3.66 -10.61 -2.98
CA GLU A 50 4.75 -10.11 -2.14
C GLU A 50 5.65 -11.25 -1.66
N GLU A 51 5.10 -12.39 -1.26
CA GLU A 51 5.89 -13.60 -0.91
C GLU A 51 6.73 -14.07 -2.10
N LEU A 52 6.12 -14.22 -3.28
CA LEU A 52 6.85 -14.62 -4.48
C LEU A 52 7.94 -13.60 -4.87
N MET A 53 7.68 -12.30 -4.70
CA MET A 53 8.66 -11.25 -4.99
C MET A 53 9.78 -11.19 -3.93
N GLU A 54 9.55 -11.70 -2.73
CA GLU A 54 10.58 -11.86 -1.70
C GLU A 54 11.47 -13.06 -2.04
N ASP A 55 10.88 -14.18 -2.44
CA ASP A 55 11.59 -15.38 -2.90
C ASP A 55 12.46 -15.09 -4.13
N LEU A 56 11.91 -14.40 -5.14
CA LEU A 56 12.67 -14.02 -6.35
C LEU A 56 13.88 -13.14 -6.02
N ARG A 57 13.71 -12.21 -5.07
CA ARG A 57 14.82 -11.37 -4.57
C ARG A 57 15.87 -12.19 -3.82
N ALA A 58 15.46 -13.16 -3.01
CA ALA A 58 16.38 -14.07 -2.33
C ALA A 58 17.18 -14.94 -3.33
N LEU A 59 16.57 -15.29 -4.47
CA LEU A 59 17.21 -16.02 -5.56
C LEU A 59 18.07 -15.13 -6.49
N GLY A 60 18.10 -13.81 -6.26
CA GLY A 60 18.93 -12.87 -7.03
C GLY A 60 18.28 -12.35 -8.32
N TYR A 61 16.99 -12.61 -8.53
CA TYR A 61 16.22 -12.02 -9.62
C TYR A 61 15.65 -10.67 -9.13
N MET A 62 16.26 -9.57 -9.59
CA MET A 62 15.87 -8.19 -9.29
C MET A 62 14.93 -7.62 -10.34
#